data_AF-A0A3M1WRW6-F1
#
_entry.id   AF-A0A3M1WRW6-F1
#
_cell.length_a   1.000
_cell.length_b   1.000
_cell.length_c   1.000
_cell.angle_alpha   90.00
_cell.angle_beta   90.00
_cell.angle_gamma   90.00
#
_symmetry.space_group_name_H-M   'P 1'
#
loop_
_entity.id
_entity.type
_entity.pdbx_description
1 polymer ?
#
loop_
_entity_poly.entity_id
_entity_poly.type
_entity_poly.pdbx_seq_one_letter_code
_entity_poly.pdbx_strand_id
1 'polypeptide(L)'
;LPDFVLGHTPDPQNPEEVVRFFPGKGFRPAWLSRGLMPPHPTFFVRRELYSRFGGFDTSYEICADFDLMVRLFHVHQVSYTYLPEVLVHMRTGGSSTRGLRSTLTINREMLQACRKHGIRTNLIRIYAKYFSKVFQLLKRPA
;
A
#
# COMPACT_ATOMS: atom_id res chain seq x y z
N LEU A 1 -3.99 -11.05 -19.62
CA LEU A 1 -4.45 -9.66 -19.44
C LEU A 1 -3.91 -9.21 -18.08
N PRO A 2 -2.81 -8.44 -18.05
CA PRO A 2 -1.81 -8.56 -17.00
C PRO A 2 -2.08 -7.67 -15.79
N ASP A 3 -2.66 -8.24 -14.75
CA ASP A 3 -2.71 -7.72 -13.36
C ASP A 3 -1.88 -6.44 -13.04
N PHE A 4 -2.46 -5.38 -12.42
CA PHE A 4 -1.67 -4.29 -11.84
C PHE A 4 -0.64 -4.84 -10.88
N VAL A 5 0.61 -4.53 -11.18
CA VAL A 5 1.79 -5.14 -10.60
C VAL A 5 2.88 -4.11 -10.52
N LEU A 6 3.38 -3.90 -9.31
CA LEU A 6 4.69 -3.33 -9.12
C LEU A 6 5.72 -4.46 -9.30
N GLY A 7 6.61 -4.32 -10.28
CA GLY A 7 7.84 -5.10 -10.38
C GLY A 7 8.95 -4.38 -9.61
N HIS A 8 9.48 -4.98 -8.54
CA HIS A 8 10.75 -4.49 -7.97
C HIS A 8 11.90 -4.98 -8.83
N THR A 9 12.77 -4.08 -9.30
CA THR A 9 14.02 -4.49 -9.97
C THR A 9 15.21 -4.36 -9.01
N PRO A 10 16.18 -5.29 -9.03
CA PRO A 10 17.36 -5.26 -8.19
C PRO A 10 18.48 -4.41 -8.80
N ASP A 11 18.57 -4.35 -10.15
CA ASP A 11 19.70 -3.76 -10.89
C ASP A 11 19.23 -2.60 -11.81
N PRO A 12 19.83 -1.40 -11.73
CA PRO A 12 19.55 -0.30 -12.66
C PRO A 12 19.98 -0.56 -14.11
N GLN A 13 20.85 -1.53 -14.39
CA GLN A 13 21.31 -1.89 -15.73
C GLN A 13 20.49 -3.00 -16.38
N ASN A 14 19.68 -3.73 -15.60
CA ASN A 14 18.85 -4.82 -16.10
C ASN A 14 17.39 -4.69 -15.61
N PRO A 15 16.61 -3.73 -16.16
CA PRO A 15 15.24 -3.44 -15.73
C PRO A 15 14.23 -4.56 -16.01
N GLU A 16 14.63 -5.62 -16.73
CA GLU A 16 13.78 -6.79 -17.00
C GLU A 16 13.72 -7.79 -15.84
N GLU A 17 14.67 -7.74 -14.90
CA GLU A 17 14.67 -8.65 -13.76
C GLU A 17 13.69 -8.19 -12.67
N VAL A 18 12.47 -8.77 -12.67
CA VAL A 18 11.45 -8.49 -11.67
C VAL A 18 11.62 -9.41 -10.45
N VAL A 19 12.05 -8.84 -9.32
CA VAL A 19 12.28 -9.50 -8.03
C VAL A 19 11.00 -9.68 -7.21
N ARG A 20 9.98 -8.84 -7.42
CA ARG A 20 8.72 -8.96 -6.69
C ARG A 20 7.54 -8.43 -7.47
N PHE A 21 6.45 -9.18 -7.46
CA PHE A 21 5.19 -8.91 -8.13
C PHE A 21 4.10 -8.67 -7.08
N PHE A 22 3.33 -7.58 -7.22
CA PHE A 22 2.23 -7.26 -6.31
C PHE A 22 0.89 -7.27 -7.03
N PRO A 23 0.09 -8.35 -6.95
CA PRO A 23 -1.22 -8.36 -7.56
C PRO A 23 -2.16 -7.43 -6.78
N GLY A 24 -2.67 -6.37 -7.42
CA GLY A 24 -3.73 -5.54 -6.84
C GLY A 24 -5.15 -6.14 -6.92
N LYS A 25 -5.30 -7.30 -7.58
CA LYS A 25 -6.59 -7.95 -7.82
C LYS A 25 -7.24 -8.39 -6.52
N GLY A 26 -8.51 -8.06 -6.33
CA GLY A 26 -9.29 -8.49 -5.17
C GLY A 26 -9.09 -7.64 -3.90
N PHE A 27 -8.53 -6.43 -4.02
CA PHE A 27 -8.53 -5.47 -2.92
C PHE A 27 -9.95 -5.29 -2.35
N ARG A 28 -10.05 -5.36 -1.02
CA ARG A 28 -11.26 -5.08 -0.26
C ARG A 28 -10.95 -3.99 0.77
N PRO A 29 -11.79 -2.95 0.93
CA PRO A 29 -11.58 -1.90 1.93
C PRO A 29 -11.37 -2.44 3.36
N ALA A 30 -11.99 -3.58 3.69
CA ALA A 30 -11.80 -4.26 4.97
C ALA A 30 -10.33 -4.65 5.26
N TRP A 31 -9.48 -4.81 4.23
CA TRP A 31 -8.06 -5.12 4.38
C TRP A 31 -7.26 -3.96 4.97
N LEU A 32 -7.72 -2.72 4.81
CA LEU A 32 -7.10 -1.54 5.42
C LEU A 32 -7.03 -1.67 6.94
N SER A 33 -8.02 -2.32 7.56
CA SER A 33 -8.00 -2.62 9.01
C SER A 33 -6.83 -3.52 9.45
N ARG A 34 -6.19 -4.24 8.51
CA ARG A 34 -5.00 -5.08 8.75
C ARG A 34 -3.71 -4.39 8.29
N GLY A 35 -3.75 -3.10 7.97
CA GLY A 35 -2.62 -2.37 7.41
C GLY A 35 -2.21 -2.86 6.01
N LEU A 36 -3.14 -3.49 5.29
CA LEU A 36 -2.96 -3.94 3.91
C LEU A 36 -3.66 -2.93 2.99
N MET A 37 -2.88 -2.34 2.09
CA MET A 37 -3.34 -1.35 1.11
C MET A 37 -3.07 -1.87 -0.30
N PRO A 38 -3.81 -1.39 -1.33
CA PRO A 38 -3.48 -1.71 -2.72
C PRO A 38 -2.08 -1.17 -3.06
N PRO A 39 -1.46 -1.66 -4.16
CA PRO A 39 -0.14 -1.17 -4.56
C PRO A 39 -0.16 0.35 -4.76
N HIS A 40 0.44 1.09 -3.82
CA HIS A 40 0.40 2.55 -3.78
C HIS A 40 1.14 3.24 -4.94
N PRO A 41 2.22 2.69 -5.54
CA PRO A 41 2.89 3.35 -6.67
C PRO A 41 2.04 3.38 -7.95
N THR A 42 1.02 2.52 -8.03
CA THR A 42 0.11 2.42 -9.16
C THR A 42 -1.31 2.85 -8.79
N PHE A 43 -1.46 3.62 -7.70
CA PHE A 43 -2.75 4.15 -7.26
C PHE A 43 -2.96 5.56 -7.83
N PHE A 44 -3.92 5.67 -8.76
CA PHE A 44 -4.30 6.94 -9.37
C PHE A 44 -5.67 7.39 -8.88
N VAL A 45 -5.78 8.66 -8.51
CA VAL A 45 -7.01 9.28 -8.00
C VAL A 45 -7.40 10.44 -8.88
N ARG A 46 -8.68 10.54 -9.23
CA ARG A 46 -9.22 11.69 -9.98
C ARG A 46 -9.01 12.97 -9.19
N ARG A 47 -8.57 14.04 -9.87
CA ARG A 47 -8.32 15.36 -9.25
C ARG A 47 -9.49 15.85 -8.39
N GLU A 48 -10.71 15.66 -8.88
CA GLU A 48 -11.94 16.06 -8.19
C GLU A 48 -12.09 15.44 -6.80
N LEU A 49 -11.58 14.22 -6.58
CA LEU A 49 -11.63 13.55 -5.27
C LEU A 49 -10.69 14.24 -4.27
N TYR A 50 -9.54 14.75 -4.71
CA TYR A 50 -8.67 15.56 -3.87
C TYR A 50 -9.31 16.90 -3.50
N SER A 51 -9.97 17.55 -4.46
CA SER A 51 -10.70 18.80 -4.19
C SER A 51 -11.87 18.58 -3.23
N ARG A 52 -12.55 17.43 -3.31
CA ARG A 52 -13.72 17.11 -2.50
C ARG A 52 -13.38 16.56 -1.11
N PHE A 53 -12.34 15.75 -1.00
CA PHE A 53 -12.01 14.99 0.22
C PHE A 53 -10.63 15.33 0.79
N GLY A 54 -9.96 16.36 0.26
CA GLY A 54 -8.64 16.81 0.70
C GLY A 54 -7.47 15.99 0.14
N GLY A 55 -6.29 16.61 0.16
CA GLY A 55 -5.01 16.01 -0.24
C GLY A 55 -4.36 15.13 0.83
N PHE A 56 -3.07 14.87 0.66
CA PHE A 56 -2.29 14.13 1.66
C PHE A 56 -2.18 14.91 2.96
N ASP A 57 -2.29 14.20 4.08
CA ASP A 57 -2.04 14.76 5.40
C ASP A 57 -0.54 14.75 5.68
N THR A 58 0.06 15.94 5.73
CA THR A 58 1.50 16.15 5.91
C THR A 58 1.96 16.00 7.37
N SER A 59 1.05 15.70 8.30
CA SER A 59 1.43 15.38 9.68
C SER A 59 2.01 13.98 9.84
N TYR A 60 1.84 13.11 8.85
CA TYR A 60 2.45 11.78 8.80
C TYR A 60 3.86 11.82 8.19
N GLU A 61 4.80 11.11 8.81
CA GLU A 61 6.17 10.95 8.33
C GLU A 61 6.25 9.95 7.17
N ILE A 62 5.45 8.86 7.21
CA ILE A 62 5.52 7.76 6.24
C ILE A 62 4.13 7.36 5.73
N CYS A 63 3.09 7.52 6.53
CA CYS A 63 1.78 6.89 6.32
C CYS A 63 0.76 7.75 5.55
N ALA A 64 1.18 8.86 4.92
CA ALA A 64 0.26 9.78 4.25
C ALA A 64 -0.56 9.11 3.14
N ASP A 65 0.03 8.21 2.35
CA ASP A 65 -0.66 7.45 1.30
C ASP A 65 -1.75 6.54 1.87
N PHE A 66 -1.46 5.89 2.99
CA PHE A 66 -2.40 4.99 3.65
C PHE A 66 -3.57 5.77 4.26
N ASP A 67 -3.31 6.94 4.88
CA ASP A 67 -4.37 7.83 5.38
C ASP A 67 -5.34 8.23 4.26
N LEU A 68 -4.80 8.65 3.11
CA LEU A 68 -5.61 9.00 1.95
C LEU A 68 -6.48 7.82 1.49
N MET A 69 -5.90 6.62 1.36
CA MET A 69 -6.64 5.42 0.95
C MET A 69 -7.71 5.02 1.96
N VAL A 70 -7.42 5.13 3.26
CA VAL A 70 -8.42 4.93 4.32
C VAL A 70 -9.57 5.90 4.15
N ARG A 71 -9.28 7.19 3.98
CA ARG A 71 -10.32 8.20 3.79
C ARG A 71 -11.17 7.94 2.55
N LEU A 72 -10.54 7.67 1.40
CA LEU A 72 -11.26 7.46 0.15
C LEU A 72 -12.11 6.17 0.16
N PHE A 73 -11.56 5.05 0.64
CA PHE A 73 -12.23 3.74 0.54
C PHE A 73 -13.10 3.38 1.74
N HIS A 74 -12.71 3.79 2.95
CA HIS A 74 -13.46 3.47 4.16
C HIS A 74 -14.50 4.55 4.48
N VAL A 75 -14.09 5.82 4.48
CA VAL A 75 -14.97 6.92 4.88
C VAL A 75 -15.91 7.31 3.74
N HIS A 76 -15.37 7.54 2.54
CA HIS A 76 -16.16 8.01 1.41
C HIS A 76 -16.65 6.92 0.46
N GLN A 77 -16.20 5.68 0.65
CA GLN A 77 -16.60 4.50 -0.13
C GLN A 77 -16.52 4.75 -1.65
N VAL A 78 -15.48 5.46 -2.08
CA VAL A 78 -15.28 5.81 -3.50
C VAL A 78 -15.17 4.53 -4.33
N SER A 79 -15.86 4.52 -5.47
CA SER A 79 -15.76 3.44 -6.45
C SER A 79 -14.35 3.34 -7.03
N TYR A 80 -13.88 2.12 -7.23
CA TYR A 80 -12.58 1.86 -7.82
C TYR A 80 -12.66 0.75 -8.86
N THR A 81 -11.74 0.78 -9.82
CA THR A 81 -11.62 -0.24 -10.85
C THR A 81 -10.19 -0.75 -10.87
N TYR A 82 -10.08 -2.06 -11.00
CA TYR A 82 -8.82 -2.73 -11.23
C TYR A 82 -8.55 -2.81 -12.73
N LEU A 83 -7.47 -2.18 -13.21
CA LEU A 83 -6.97 -2.33 -14.57
C LEU A 83 -5.81 -3.35 -14.55
N PRO A 84 -5.91 -4.47 -15.25
CA PRO A 84 -4.82 -5.42 -15.32
C PRO A 84 -3.79 -4.95 -16.36
N GLU A 85 -2.98 -3.93 -16.03
CA GLU A 85 -1.80 -3.52 -16.83
C GLU A 85 -0.57 -3.15 -15.96
N VAL A 86 0.65 -3.41 -16.46
CA VAL A 86 1.91 -2.94 -15.85
C VAL A 86 2.16 -1.50 -16.30
N LEU A 87 1.99 -0.54 -15.38
CA LEU A 87 2.14 0.88 -15.67
C LEU A 87 3.47 1.48 -15.18
N VAL A 88 4.08 0.88 -14.15
CA VAL A 88 5.24 1.47 -13.46
C VAL A 88 6.23 0.37 -13.05
N HIS A 89 7.50 0.57 -13.39
CA HIS A 89 8.63 -0.13 -12.78
C HIS A 89 9.25 0.77 -11.72
N MET A 90 9.45 0.25 -10.51
CA MET A 90 9.99 1.04 -9.40
C MET A 90 11.20 0.35 -8.79
N ARG A 91 12.24 1.13 -8.51
CA ARG A 91 13.47 0.63 -7.89
C ARG A 91 13.19 0.09 -6.49
N THR A 92 13.98 -0.90 -6.09
CA THR A 92 13.94 -1.40 -4.71
C THR A 92 14.56 -0.38 -3.75
N GLY A 93 13.84 -0.04 -2.68
CA GLY A 93 14.25 0.95 -1.68
C GLY A 93 13.16 1.98 -1.38
N GLY A 94 13.27 2.66 -0.24
CA GLY A 94 12.31 3.69 0.18
C GLY A 94 12.42 4.03 1.67
N SER A 95 11.80 5.14 2.08
CA SER A 95 11.81 5.61 3.47
C SER A 95 11.25 4.57 4.45
N SER A 96 10.27 3.79 4.02
CA SER A 96 9.64 2.69 4.76
C SER A 96 10.48 1.40 4.83
N THR A 97 11.67 1.37 4.25
CA THR A 97 12.57 0.19 4.23
C THR A 97 13.93 0.50 4.86
N ARG A 98 14.10 1.68 5.48
CA ARG A 98 15.36 2.12 6.13
C ARG A 98 15.66 1.45 7.49
N GLY A 99 14.92 0.40 7.87
CA GLY A 99 15.20 -0.42 9.05
C GLY A 99 14.08 -0.40 10.12
N LEU A 100 14.39 -0.93 11.31
CA LEU A 100 13.42 -1.19 12.38
C LEU A 100 12.65 0.05 12.85
N ARG A 101 13.30 1.22 12.89
CA ARG A 101 12.63 2.48 13.26
C ARG A 101 11.50 2.83 12.29
N SER A 102 11.76 2.74 10.98
CA SER A 102 10.73 3.00 9.95
C SER A 102 9.55 2.03 10.05
N THR A 103 9.81 0.76 10.38
CA THR A 103 8.77 -0.25 10.64
C THR A 103 7.91 0.11 11.86
N LEU A 104 8.51 0.59 12.94
CA LEU A 104 7.76 1.03 14.12
C LEU A 104 6.93 2.28 13.82
N THR A 105 7.51 3.28 13.14
CA THR A 105 6.83 4.52 12.75
C THR A 105 5.63 4.22 11.86
N ILE A 106 5.81 3.49 10.75
CA ILE A 106 4.72 3.19 9.81
C ILE A 106 3.56 2.43 10.48
N ASN A 107 3.85 1.46 11.36
CA ASN A 107 2.79 0.70 12.02
C ASN A 107 2.04 1.54 13.06
N ARG A 108 2.73 2.47 13.75
CA ARG A 108 2.09 3.43 14.68
C ARG A 108 1.21 4.42 13.93
N GLU A 109 1.72 4.99 12.85
CA GLU A 109 0.95 5.93 12.02
C GLU A 109 -0.23 5.26 11.33
N MET A 110 -0.10 4.01 10.87
CA MET A 110 -1.23 3.23 10.35
C MET A 110 -2.35 3.05 11.38
N LEU A 111 -1.98 2.78 12.64
CA LEU A 111 -2.96 2.68 13.72
C LEU A 111 -3.64 4.03 13.97
N GLN A 112 -2.87 5.12 13.97
CA GLN A 112 -3.40 6.46 14.12
C GLN A 112 -4.36 6.82 12.99
N ALA A 113 -3.99 6.58 11.73
CA ALA A 113 -4.85 6.80 10.56
C ALA A 113 -6.14 5.97 10.64
N CYS A 114 -6.04 4.68 10.99
CA CYS A 114 -7.23 3.86 11.22
C CYS A 114 -8.15 4.45 12.29
N ARG A 115 -7.60 4.84 13.45
CA ARG A 115 -8.37 5.43 14.55
C ARG A 115 -9.03 6.76 14.16
N LYS A 116 -8.27 7.63 13.48
CA LYS A 116 -8.74 8.93 12.99
C LYS A 116 -9.98 8.81 12.10
N HIS A 117 -10.05 7.74 11.31
CA HIS A 117 -11.14 7.49 10.36
C HIS A 117 -12.14 6.42 10.84
N GLY A 118 -12.16 6.09 12.14
CA GLY A 118 -13.18 5.21 12.72
C GLY A 118 -12.98 3.71 12.49
N ILE A 119 -11.85 3.28 11.91
CA ILE A 119 -11.53 1.85 11.73
C ILE A 119 -11.07 1.26 13.07
N ARG A 120 -11.84 0.30 13.59
CA ARG A 120 -11.48 -0.50 14.77
C ARG A 120 -10.37 -1.49 14.44
N THR A 121 -9.13 -1.14 14.79
CA THR A 121 -7.96 -2.02 14.66
C THR A 121 -7.01 -1.94 15.87
N ASN A 122 -6.00 -2.81 15.89
CA ASN A 122 -4.94 -2.85 16.89
C ASN A 122 -3.60 -3.19 16.23
N LEU A 123 -2.50 -2.98 16.96
CA LEU A 123 -1.16 -3.27 16.44
C LEU A 123 -1.02 -4.74 16.02
N ILE A 124 -1.59 -5.69 16.76
CA ILE A 124 -1.51 -7.13 16.43
C ILE A 124 -2.05 -7.40 15.02
N ARG A 125 -3.22 -6.85 14.68
CA ARG A 125 -3.82 -6.97 13.35
C ARG A 125 -2.99 -6.30 12.26
N ILE A 126 -2.36 -5.17 12.56
CA ILE A 126 -1.46 -4.49 11.62
C ILE A 126 -0.17 -5.30 11.41
N TYR A 127 0.40 -5.87 12.47
CA TYR A 127 1.59 -6.71 12.39
C TYR A 127 1.34 -8.06 11.73
N ALA A 128 0.09 -8.55 11.71
CA ALA A 128 -0.30 -9.77 11.00
C ALA A 128 0.13 -9.76 9.52
N LYS A 129 0.23 -8.58 8.89
CA LYS A 129 0.69 -8.45 7.50
C LYS A 129 2.12 -8.95 7.28
N TYR A 130 3.00 -8.89 8.28
CA TYR A 130 4.37 -9.37 8.17
C TYR A 130 4.43 -10.90 8.13
N PHE A 131 3.53 -11.59 8.84
CA PHE A 131 3.41 -13.05 8.72
C PHE A 131 3.04 -13.44 7.29
N SER A 132 2.06 -12.77 6.69
CA SER A 132 1.71 -12.98 5.28
C SER A 132 2.88 -12.70 4.33
N LYS A 133 3.76 -11.74 4.67
CA LYS A 133 4.96 -11.41 3.89
C LYS A 133 6.04 -12.51 3.98
N VAL A 134 6.20 -13.15 5.14
CA VAL A 134 7.08 -14.32 5.31
C VAL A 134 6.58 -15.49 4.47
N PHE A 135 5.28 -15.77 4.47
CA PHE A 135 4.72 -16.82 3.61
C PHE A 135 4.80 -16.50 2.12
N GLN A 136 4.79 -15.23 1.73
CA GLN A 136 5.06 -14.81 0.33
C GLN A 136 6.49 -15.10 -0.12
N LEU A 137 7.48 -14.99 0.77
CA LEU A 137 8.87 -15.33 0.45
C LEU A 137 9.08 -16.85 0.27
N LEU A 138 8.26 -17.66 0.94
CA LEU A 138 8.27 -19.12 0.80
C LEU A 138 7.55 -19.62 -0.46
N LYS A 139 6.58 -18.84 -0.97
CA LYS A 139 5.96 -19.07 -2.29
C LYS A 139 6.74 -18.35 -3.38
N ARG A 140 7.92 -18.88 -3.73
CA ARG A 140 8.51 -18.56 -5.04
C ARG A 140 7.55 -19.08 -6.13
N PRO A 141 7.16 -18.27 -7.12
CA PRO A 141 6.71 -18.86 -8.38
C PRO A 141 7.92 -19.61 -8.96
N ALA A 142 7.69 -20.87 -9.35
CA ALA A 142 8.58 -21.57 -10.26
C ALA A 142 8.52 -20.91 -11.63
#